data_AF-T0XVK9-F1
#
_entry.id   AF-T0XVK9-F1
#
_cell.length_a   1.000
_cell.length_b   1.000
_cell.length_c   1.000
_cell.angle_alpha   90.00
_cell.angle_beta   90.00
_cell.angle_gamma   90.00
#
_symmetry.space_group_name_H-M   'P 1'
#
loop_
_entity.id
_entity.type
_entity.pdbx_description
1 polymer ?
#
loop_
_entity_poly.entity_id
_entity_poly.type
_entity_poly.pdbx_seq_one_letter_code
_entity_poly.pdbx_strand_id
1 'polypeptide(L)'
;MIFEIYARGVATSRDAWVYSYSRKTVETNMRHMIENYNSEVDHYIQSCKGKPKEHCPDIDDVVDADPKRLSWSRGLKEDARKGRKYAFESESIVPGLYRPFSKQWLYFNRRFNDMVYQIPRLFPTPSHPNIVISVTGIGAGKPFSALIANIIPNLHLHDTGQCFPLYYYEKEEPSKSKPMDRLYSDSSHRSGTPGKENYIRHEAITDWALQSFKKQYRDDSIGKEEIFYYVYGLLHSPEYRSRYANDLRKMLTRIPFASDFWGFSKAGRELAHWHLNYETVDPFPLEEQIDENKISMMTPKDSFGWKR
;
A
#
# COMPACT_ATOMS: atom_id res chain seq x y z
N MET A 1 2.25 8.42 20.40
CA MET A 1 2.31 8.28 18.92
C MET A 1 0.86 8.21 18.43
N ILE A 2 0.51 8.82 17.30
CA ILE A 2 -0.90 8.83 16.84
C ILE A 2 -1.33 7.46 16.31
N PHE A 3 -0.51 6.87 15.46
CA PHE A 3 -0.75 5.56 14.87
C PHE A 3 0.05 4.49 15.61
N GLU A 4 -0.60 3.36 15.89
CA GLU A 4 0.01 2.16 16.49
C GLU A 4 0.99 1.49 15.51
N ILE A 5 0.65 1.55 14.22
CA ILE A 5 1.38 0.88 13.14
C ILE A 5 1.43 1.78 11.91
N TYR A 6 2.54 1.71 11.18
CA TYR A 6 2.69 2.26 9.85
C TYR A 6 3.55 1.33 8.99
N ALA A 7 3.44 1.46 7.68
CA ALA A 7 4.18 0.64 6.73
C ALA A 7 4.89 1.51 5.69
N ARG A 8 5.90 0.96 5.02
CA ARG A 8 6.30 1.46 3.70
C ARG A 8 5.45 0.78 2.64
N GLY A 9 5.28 1.42 1.49
CA GLY A 9 4.65 0.77 0.33
C GLY A 9 5.45 -0.44 -0.15
N VAL A 10 4.82 -1.32 -0.94
CA VAL A 10 5.45 -2.56 -1.42
C VAL A 10 6.61 -2.24 -2.37
N ALA A 11 7.78 -2.83 -2.12
CA ALA A 11 8.91 -2.83 -3.04
C ALA A 11 9.03 -4.21 -3.69
N THR A 12 9.00 -4.27 -5.01
CA THR A 12 9.00 -5.55 -5.74
C THR A 12 10.37 -5.89 -6.30
N SER A 13 11.13 -4.88 -6.73
CA SER A 13 12.37 -5.00 -7.51
C SER A 13 12.20 -5.70 -8.86
N ARG A 14 10.95 -5.84 -9.35
CA ARG A 14 10.60 -6.51 -10.62
C ARG A 14 9.26 -6.05 -11.19
N ASP A 15 9.00 -4.75 -11.14
CA ASP A 15 7.68 -4.18 -11.46
C ASP A 15 7.12 -4.65 -12.82
N ALA A 16 7.98 -4.81 -13.85
CA ALA A 16 7.58 -5.30 -15.16
C ALA A 16 6.93 -6.72 -15.16
N TRP A 17 7.23 -7.54 -14.15
CA TRP A 17 6.69 -8.88 -13.99
C TRP A 17 5.42 -8.90 -13.15
N VAL A 18 5.41 -8.15 -12.05
CA VAL A 18 4.37 -8.25 -11.03
C VAL A 18 3.28 -7.18 -11.15
N TYR A 19 3.48 -6.11 -11.92
CA TYR A 19 2.48 -5.08 -12.18
C TYR A 19 2.05 -5.06 -13.66
N SER A 20 0.75 -4.84 -13.89
CA SER A 20 0.22 -4.49 -15.21
C SER A 20 -1.19 -3.90 -15.09
N TYR A 21 -1.61 -3.07 -16.04
CA TYR A 21 -3.01 -2.69 -16.19
C TYR A 21 -3.92 -3.89 -16.52
N SER A 22 -3.37 -4.97 -17.06
CA SER A 22 -4.11 -6.19 -17.43
C SER A 22 -3.86 -7.31 -16.42
N ARG A 23 -4.94 -7.78 -15.78
CA ARG A 23 -4.91 -8.93 -14.86
C ARG A 23 -4.31 -10.17 -15.53
N LYS A 24 -4.74 -10.43 -16.78
CA LYS A 24 -4.28 -11.58 -17.58
C LYS A 24 -2.79 -11.48 -17.86
N THR A 25 -2.28 -10.28 -18.12
CA THR A 25 -0.85 -10.06 -18.36
C THR A 25 -0.02 -10.36 -17.12
N VAL A 26 -0.43 -9.90 -15.93
CA VAL A 26 0.25 -10.27 -14.67
C VAL A 26 0.23 -11.79 -14.47
N GLU A 27 -0.90 -12.44 -14.70
CA GLU A 27 -1.03 -13.90 -14.59
C GLU A 27 -0.06 -14.63 -15.53
N THR A 28 -0.06 -14.30 -16.83
CA THR A 28 0.85 -14.92 -17.81
C THR A 28 2.31 -14.67 -17.45
N ASN A 29 2.67 -13.42 -17.13
CA ASN A 29 4.04 -13.05 -16.75
C ASN A 29 4.51 -13.88 -15.55
N MET A 30 3.70 -13.95 -14.49
CA MET A 30 4.09 -14.63 -13.27
C MET A 30 4.14 -16.15 -13.44
N ARG A 31 3.25 -16.77 -14.21
CA ARG A 31 3.33 -18.21 -14.53
C ARG A 31 4.65 -18.54 -15.23
N HIS A 32 4.97 -17.82 -16.30
CA HIS A 32 6.22 -18.02 -17.04
C HIS A 32 7.46 -17.79 -16.17
N MET A 33 7.46 -16.73 -15.36
CA MET A 33 8.57 -16.44 -14.45
C MET A 33 8.79 -17.56 -13.43
N ILE A 34 7.70 -18.09 -12.84
CA ILE A 34 7.75 -19.16 -11.84
C ILE A 34 8.21 -20.48 -12.46
N GLU A 35 7.74 -20.79 -13.68
CA GLU A 35 8.19 -21.96 -14.44
C GLU A 35 9.68 -21.89 -14.76
N ASN A 36 10.15 -20.75 -15.28
CA ASN A 36 11.58 -20.51 -15.54
C ASN A 36 12.40 -20.63 -14.25
N TYR A 37 11.97 -19.97 -13.16
CA TYR A 37 12.63 -20.08 -11.86
C TYR A 37 12.74 -21.55 -11.41
N ASN A 38 11.65 -22.33 -11.47
CA ASN A 38 11.67 -23.72 -11.03
C ASN A 38 12.58 -24.60 -11.91
N SER A 39 12.71 -24.29 -13.20
CA SER A 39 13.67 -24.94 -14.11
C SER A 39 15.12 -24.61 -13.73
N GLU A 40 15.41 -23.35 -13.40
CA GLU A 40 16.75 -22.94 -12.93
C GLU A 40 17.10 -23.58 -11.58
N VAL A 41 16.12 -23.80 -10.71
CA VAL A 41 16.30 -24.56 -9.47
C VAL A 41 16.74 -26.00 -9.75
N ASP A 42 16.08 -26.68 -10.70
CA ASP A 42 16.47 -28.03 -11.11
C ASP A 42 17.87 -28.07 -11.72
N HIS A 43 18.19 -27.10 -12.57
CA HIS A 43 19.50 -26.97 -13.18
C HIS A 43 20.60 -26.80 -12.12
N TYR A 44 20.37 -25.96 -11.11
CA TYR A 44 21.30 -25.77 -10.00
C TYR A 44 21.46 -27.04 -9.14
N ILE A 45 20.37 -27.71 -8.77
CA ILE A 45 20.44 -28.97 -8.01
C ILE A 45 21.25 -30.02 -8.79
N GLN A 46 21.05 -30.10 -10.10
CA GLN A 46 21.75 -31.05 -10.95
C GLN A 46 23.26 -30.71 -11.07
N SER A 47 23.65 -29.44 -11.08
CA SER A 47 25.07 -29.03 -11.12
C SER A 47 25.84 -29.33 -9.81
N CYS A 48 25.09 -29.44 -8.70
CA CYS A 48 25.56 -29.87 -7.38
C CYS A 48 25.52 -31.40 -7.17
N LYS A 49 24.95 -32.18 -8.09
CA LYS A 49 24.73 -33.62 -7.89
C LYS A 49 26.06 -34.36 -7.69
N GLY A 50 26.16 -35.11 -6.60
CA GLY A 50 27.35 -35.89 -6.25
C GLY A 50 28.51 -35.06 -5.66
N LYS A 51 28.29 -33.77 -5.38
CA LYS A 51 29.28 -32.88 -4.76
C LYS A 51 28.87 -32.53 -3.33
N PRO A 52 29.83 -32.36 -2.40
CA PRO A 52 29.58 -31.67 -1.14
C PRO A 52 29.10 -30.23 -1.39
N LYS A 53 28.34 -29.67 -0.44
CA LYS A 53 27.72 -28.34 -0.59
C LYS A 53 28.75 -27.23 -0.82
N GLU A 54 29.95 -27.38 -0.27
CA GLU A 54 31.08 -26.44 -0.40
C GLU A 54 31.69 -26.44 -1.81
N HIS A 55 31.41 -27.49 -2.59
CA HIS A 55 31.91 -27.67 -3.96
C HIS A 55 30.83 -27.43 -5.02
N CYS A 56 29.64 -26.96 -4.60
CA CYS A 56 28.65 -26.44 -5.52
C CYS A 56 29.18 -25.17 -6.20
N PRO A 57 28.94 -24.97 -7.50
CA PRO A 57 29.28 -23.73 -8.19
C PRO A 57 28.50 -22.54 -7.59
N ASP A 58 28.98 -21.32 -7.86
CA ASP A 58 28.16 -20.14 -7.57
C ASP A 58 26.89 -20.22 -8.43
N ILE A 59 25.77 -19.78 -7.85
CA ILE A 59 24.49 -19.78 -8.56
C ILE A 59 24.55 -18.89 -9.79
N ASP A 60 25.30 -17.78 -9.72
CA ASP A 60 25.39 -16.80 -10.80
C ASP A 60 26.12 -17.33 -12.05
N ASP A 61 26.90 -18.41 -11.89
CA ASP A 61 27.57 -19.10 -12.99
C ASP A 61 26.70 -20.18 -13.64
N VAL A 62 25.56 -20.54 -13.02
CA VAL A 62 24.69 -21.64 -13.45
C VAL A 62 23.37 -21.15 -14.00
N VAL A 63 22.77 -20.14 -13.36
CA VAL A 63 21.40 -19.73 -13.67
C VAL A 63 21.33 -18.72 -14.80
N ASP A 64 20.26 -18.78 -15.58
CA ASP A 64 19.99 -17.82 -16.63
C ASP A 64 19.77 -16.40 -16.06
N ALA A 65 20.57 -15.44 -16.54
CA ALA A 65 20.52 -14.04 -16.14
C ALA A 65 19.67 -13.16 -17.06
N ASP A 66 19.04 -13.71 -18.12
CA ASP A 66 18.19 -12.94 -19.04
C ASP A 66 16.97 -12.35 -18.31
N PRO A 67 16.88 -11.02 -18.16
CA PRO A 67 15.78 -10.37 -17.46
C PRO A 67 14.42 -10.54 -18.15
N LYS A 68 14.39 -10.98 -19.42
CA LYS A 68 13.16 -11.32 -20.16
C LYS A 68 12.59 -12.67 -19.78
N ARG A 69 13.39 -13.54 -19.16
CA ARG A 69 12.97 -14.87 -18.70
C ARG A 69 12.70 -14.88 -17.20
N LEU A 70 13.56 -14.21 -16.44
CA LEU A 70 13.48 -14.17 -14.98
C LEU A 70 14.20 -12.93 -14.41
N SER A 71 13.51 -12.18 -13.56
CA SER A 71 14.12 -11.15 -12.73
C SER A 71 14.54 -11.72 -11.37
N TRP A 72 15.84 -11.97 -11.20
CA TRP A 72 16.39 -12.48 -9.95
C TRP A 72 16.43 -11.42 -8.83
N SER A 73 16.23 -11.87 -7.60
CA SER A 73 16.55 -11.11 -6.38
C SER A 73 17.49 -11.95 -5.51
N ARG A 74 18.17 -11.31 -4.55
CA ARG A 74 18.99 -12.04 -3.56
C ARG A 74 18.18 -13.15 -2.88
N GLY A 75 16.94 -12.85 -2.50
CA GLY A 75 16.03 -13.83 -1.88
C GLY A 75 15.74 -15.05 -2.76
N LEU A 76 15.42 -14.83 -4.05
CA LEU A 76 15.20 -15.94 -4.98
C LEU A 76 16.45 -16.79 -5.19
N LYS A 77 17.63 -16.16 -5.31
CA LYS A 77 18.89 -16.90 -5.43
C LYS A 77 19.15 -17.78 -4.21
N GLU A 78 18.93 -17.25 -2.99
CA GLU A 78 19.05 -18.02 -1.74
C GLU A 78 18.06 -19.18 -1.64
N ASP A 79 16.84 -18.99 -2.13
CA ASP A 79 15.83 -20.06 -2.15
C ASP A 79 16.15 -21.13 -3.19
N ALA A 80 16.69 -20.73 -4.35
CA ALA A 80 17.14 -21.65 -5.38
C ALA A 80 18.35 -22.50 -4.91
N ARG A 81 19.32 -21.90 -4.20
CA ARG A 81 20.41 -22.65 -3.55
C ARG A 81 19.92 -23.70 -2.54
N LYS A 82 18.71 -23.52 -2.00
CA LYS A 82 18.04 -24.44 -1.06
C LYS A 82 17.10 -25.43 -1.76
N GLY A 83 17.04 -25.42 -3.09
CA GLY A 83 16.15 -26.28 -3.87
C GLY A 83 14.66 -25.96 -3.72
N ARG A 84 14.31 -24.73 -3.29
CA ARG A 84 12.91 -24.37 -3.06
C ARG A 84 12.23 -23.99 -4.37
N LYS A 85 11.17 -24.72 -4.68
CA LYS A 85 10.27 -24.42 -5.80
C LYS A 85 9.01 -23.72 -5.33
N TYR A 86 8.37 -23.02 -6.25
CA TYR A 86 7.14 -22.27 -5.99
C TYR A 86 6.03 -22.64 -6.97
N ALA A 87 4.79 -22.53 -6.51
CA ALA A 87 3.61 -22.63 -7.37
C ALA A 87 3.02 -21.23 -7.59
N PHE A 88 2.35 -21.04 -8.72
CA PHE A 88 1.57 -19.82 -8.97
C PHE A 88 0.33 -19.79 -8.06
N GLU A 89 0.08 -18.65 -7.43
CA GLU A 89 -1.04 -18.43 -6.52
C GLU A 89 -1.99 -17.37 -7.11
N SER A 90 -3.13 -17.79 -7.67
CA SER A 90 -4.09 -16.87 -8.32
C SER A 90 -4.62 -15.78 -7.38
N GLU A 91 -4.79 -16.11 -6.10
CA GLU A 91 -5.27 -15.20 -5.05
C GLU A 91 -4.26 -14.10 -4.71
N SER A 92 -2.99 -14.25 -5.11
CA SER A 92 -1.99 -13.19 -4.97
C SER A 92 -2.20 -12.04 -5.98
N ILE A 93 -3.06 -12.20 -7.00
CA ILE A 93 -3.36 -11.11 -7.95
C ILE A 93 -4.43 -10.19 -7.37
N VAL A 94 -4.02 -9.00 -6.97
CA VAL A 94 -4.86 -8.01 -6.29
C VAL A 94 -4.70 -6.61 -6.89
N PRO A 95 -5.65 -5.68 -6.70
CA PRO A 95 -5.46 -4.29 -7.09
C PRO A 95 -4.34 -3.62 -6.25
N GLY A 96 -3.47 -2.87 -6.92
CA GLY A 96 -2.44 -2.04 -6.30
C GLY A 96 -2.44 -0.62 -6.88
N LEU A 97 -2.09 0.35 -6.05
CA LEU A 97 -1.89 1.74 -6.46
C LEU A 97 -0.42 1.94 -6.81
N TYR A 98 -0.10 1.84 -8.10
CA TYR A 98 1.27 1.86 -8.57
C TYR A 98 1.87 3.26 -8.47
N ARG A 99 1.13 4.28 -8.94
CA ARG A 99 1.47 5.71 -8.88
C ARG A 99 0.22 6.52 -8.52
N PRO A 100 0.33 7.83 -8.21
CA PRO A 100 -0.83 8.64 -7.90
C PRO A 100 -1.88 8.52 -9.01
N PHE A 101 -3.10 8.14 -8.63
CA PHE A 101 -4.23 7.97 -9.54
C PHE A 101 -4.01 6.93 -10.67
N SER A 102 -3.10 5.97 -10.47
CA SER A 102 -2.77 4.91 -11.42
C SER A 102 -2.88 3.54 -10.75
N LYS A 103 -4.08 2.95 -10.87
CA LYS A 103 -4.36 1.57 -10.45
C LYS A 103 -3.80 0.57 -11.45
N GLN A 104 -3.19 -0.49 -10.93
CA GLN A 104 -2.74 -1.64 -11.71
C GLN A 104 -3.04 -2.93 -10.94
N TRP A 105 -3.07 -4.06 -11.64
CA TRP A 105 -3.02 -5.37 -11.02
C TRP A 105 -1.61 -5.64 -10.51
N LEU A 106 -1.51 -6.21 -9.31
CA LEU A 106 -0.29 -6.56 -8.62
C LEU A 106 -0.31 -8.04 -8.27
N TYR A 107 0.76 -8.78 -8.55
CA TYR A 107 1.03 -10.06 -7.89
C TYR A 107 1.69 -9.82 -6.53
N PHE A 108 0.87 -9.73 -5.49
CA PHE A 108 1.29 -9.44 -4.12
C PHE A 108 1.64 -10.74 -3.38
N ASN A 109 2.92 -11.11 -3.42
CA ASN A 109 3.41 -12.36 -2.85
C ASN A 109 4.79 -12.13 -2.22
N ARG A 110 4.96 -12.52 -0.95
CA ARG A 110 6.20 -12.32 -0.17
C ARG A 110 7.44 -12.97 -0.79
N ARG A 111 7.28 -13.99 -1.66
CA ARG A 111 8.41 -14.65 -2.34
C ARG A 111 8.85 -13.90 -3.60
N PHE A 112 7.93 -13.21 -4.25
CA PHE A 112 8.16 -12.52 -5.53
C PHE A 112 8.18 -10.99 -5.39
N ASN A 113 8.00 -10.46 -4.18
CA ASN A 113 8.22 -9.05 -3.87
C ASN A 113 9.40 -8.93 -2.90
N ASP A 114 10.37 -8.07 -3.22
CA ASP A 114 11.57 -7.87 -2.41
C ASP A 114 11.27 -7.49 -0.96
N MET A 115 10.35 -6.54 -0.75
CA MET A 115 9.89 -6.13 0.59
C MET A 115 8.39 -5.83 0.58
N VAL A 116 7.62 -6.63 1.33
CA VAL A 116 6.19 -6.39 1.61
C VAL A 116 5.95 -5.59 2.90
N TYR A 117 6.98 -5.37 3.71
CA TYR A 117 6.92 -4.66 5.00
C TYR A 117 5.73 -5.11 5.87
N GLN A 118 4.98 -4.16 6.43
CA GLN A 118 3.77 -4.41 7.21
C GLN A 118 2.49 -4.39 6.37
N ILE A 119 2.58 -4.30 5.04
CA ILE A 119 1.40 -4.28 4.15
C ILE A 119 0.48 -5.49 4.39
N PRO A 120 0.96 -6.73 4.64
CA PRO A 120 0.07 -7.85 4.99
C PRO A 120 -0.73 -7.67 6.28
N ARG A 121 -0.29 -6.81 7.22
CA ARG A 121 -1.09 -6.44 8.40
C ARG A 121 -2.12 -5.35 8.08
N LEU A 122 -1.96 -4.63 6.97
CA LEU A 122 -2.89 -3.55 6.56
C LEU A 122 -3.92 -4.08 5.55
N PHE A 123 -3.49 -4.95 4.65
CA PHE A 123 -4.28 -5.58 3.58
C PHE A 123 -3.94 -7.08 3.54
N PRO A 124 -4.41 -7.90 4.49
CA PRO A 124 -4.06 -9.32 4.54
C PRO A 124 -4.65 -10.12 3.37
N THR A 125 -5.89 -9.80 2.97
CA THR A 125 -6.58 -10.45 1.84
C THR A 125 -7.53 -9.46 1.17
N PRO A 126 -8.03 -9.72 -0.05
CA PRO A 126 -9.08 -8.91 -0.68
C PRO A 126 -10.36 -8.73 0.15
N SER A 127 -10.67 -9.66 1.06
CA SER A 127 -11.85 -9.57 1.94
C SER A 127 -11.67 -8.67 3.16
N HIS A 128 -10.50 -8.05 3.34
CA HIS A 128 -10.16 -7.20 4.49
C HIS A 128 -9.83 -5.78 4.00
N PRO A 129 -10.85 -4.98 3.65
CA PRO A 129 -10.64 -3.65 3.11
C PRO A 129 -10.05 -2.71 4.17
N ASN A 130 -9.28 -1.73 3.73
CA ASN A 130 -8.67 -0.76 4.61
C ASN A 130 -8.44 0.55 3.86
N ILE A 131 -8.13 1.61 4.59
CA ILE A 131 -7.79 2.92 4.05
C ILE A 131 -6.46 3.34 4.67
N VAL A 132 -5.54 3.86 3.85
CA VAL A 132 -4.23 4.32 4.30
C VAL A 132 -3.94 5.70 3.75
N ILE A 133 -3.35 6.57 4.56
CA ILE A 133 -2.76 7.83 4.12
C ILE A 133 -1.31 7.52 3.72
N SER A 134 -1.00 7.60 2.43
CA SER A 134 0.37 7.56 1.95
C SER A 134 0.97 8.95 1.92
N VAL A 135 2.20 9.12 2.38
CA VAL A 135 2.95 10.38 2.33
C VAL A 135 4.34 10.18 1.77
N THR A 136 4.95 11.26 1.28
CA THR A 136 6.37 11.32 0.97
C THR A 136 7.21 10.90 2.19
N GLY A 137 8.17 10.00 1.97
CA GLY A 137 9.01 9.48 3.04
C GLY A 137 10.12 10.43 3.50
N ILE A 138 10.74 10.07 4.62
CA ILE A 138 11.85 10.80 5.21
C ILE A 138 13.05 10.79 4.25
N GLY A 139 13.66 11.96 4.05
CA GLY A 139 14.83 12.12 3.20
C GLY A 139 14.52 12.21 1.71
N ALA A 140 13.23 12.18 1.32
CA ALA A 140 12.83 12.32 -0.07
C ALA A 140 13.37 13.60 -0.71
N GLY A 141 13.70 13.50 -2.00
CA GLY A 141 14.17 14.64 -2.79
C GLY A 141 13.03 15.52 -3.32
N LYS A 142 11.79 15.06 -3.18
CA LYS A 142 10.58 15.73 -3.69
C LYS A 142 9.86 16.52 -2.58
N PRO A 143 9.08 17.55 -2.94
CA PRO A 143 8.19 18.22 -1.99
C PRO A 143 7.27 17.23 -1.27
N PHE A 144 6.89 17.57 -0.05
CA PHE A 144 5.94 16.77 0.72
C PHE A 144 4.58 16.71 0.03
N SER A 145 4.02 15.52 -0.10
CA SER A 145 2.65 15.29 -0.52
C SER A 145 2.02 14.14 0.27
N ALA A 146 0.70 14.11 0.27
CA ALA A 146 -0.10 13.05 0.87
C ALA A 146 -1.19 12.62 -0.10
N LEU A 147 -1.49 11.33 -0.14
CA LEU A 147 -2.57 10.74 -0.93
C LEU A 147 -3.13 9.55 -0.19
N ILE A 148 -4.45 9.52 -0.02
CA ILE A 148 -5.15 8.39 0.58
C ILE A 148 -5.34 7.27 -0.45
N ALA A 149 -5.32 6.01 0.00
CA ALA A 149 -5.53 4.84 -0.83
C ALA A 149 -6.37 3.79 -0.08
N ASN A 150 -7.24 3.08 -0.81
CA ASN A 150 -8.02 1.95 -0.30
C ASN A 150 -7.55 0.58 -0.86
N ILE A 151 -6.39 0.57 -1.50
CA ILE A 151 -5.74 -0.60 -2.09
C ILE A 151 -4.24 -0.54 -1.80
N ILE A 152 -3.50 -1.60 -2.11
CA ILE A 152 -2.08 -1.73 -1.74
C ILE A 152 -1.22 -0.66 -2.42
N PRO A 153 -0.57 0.24 -1.66
CA PRO A 153 0.32 1.24 -2.24
C PRO A 153 1.69 0.65 -2.60
N ASN A 154 2.19 0.99 -3.79
CA ASN A 154 3.59 0.77 -4.16
C ASN A 154 4.51 1.70 -3.36
N LEU A 155 5.75 1.27 -3.08
CA LEU A 155 6.75 2.09 -2.39
C LEU A 155 6.96 3.46 -3.07
N HIS A 156 6.90 3.47 -4.40
CA HIS A 156 7.09 4.65 -5.24
C HIS A 156 5.78 5.33 -5.65
N LEU A 157 4.66 5.05 -4.96
CA LEU A 157 3.48 5.92 -4.99
C LEU A 157 3.88 7.35 -4.61
N HIS A 158 4.73 7.47 -3.60
CA HIS A 158 5.50 8.65 -3.25
C HIS A 158 6.97 8.29 -3.17
N ASP A 159 7.87 9.28 -3.19
CA ASP A 159 9.30 9.02 -2.98
C ASP A 159 9.52 8.45 -1.57
N THR A 160 9.97 7.18 -1.49
CA THR A 160 10.10 6.40 -0.24
C THR A 160 8.83 6.33 0.61
N GLY A 161 7.66 6.18 -0.04
CA GLY A 161 6.35 6.36 0.57
C GLY A 161 6.11 5.60 1.88
N GLN A 162 5.55 6.31 2.87
CA GLN A 162 5.09 5.78 4.15
C GLN A 162 3.57 5.80 4.21
N CYS A 163 2.97 4.80 4.84
CA CYS A 163 1.54 4.54 4.82
C CYS A 163 1.02 4.42 6.27
N PHE A 164 0.10 5.30 6.63
CA PHE A 164 -0.56 5.35 7.93
C PHE A 164 -1.99 4.87 7.79
N PRO A 165 -2.35 3.70 8.35
CA PRO A 165 -3.65 3.09 8.12
C PRO A 165 -4.74 3.61 9.05
N LEU A 166 -5.99 3.39 8.66
CA LEU A 166 -7.15 3.51 9.55
C LEU A 166 -7.30 2.26 10.43
N TYR A 167 -7.05 1.07 9.86
CA TYR A 167 -7.12 -0.21 10.57
C TYR A 167 -5.83 -1.03 10.45
N TYR A 168 -5.64 -2.02 11.31
CA TYR A 168 -4.72 -3.12 11.07
C TYR A 168 -5.35 -4.44 11.47
N TYR A 169 -4.79 -5.51 10.95
CA TYR A 169 -5.31 -6.86 11.07
C TYR A 169 -4.29 -7.75 11.73
N GLU A 170 -4.73 -8.52 12.70
CA GLU A 170 -3.95 -9.56 13.35
C GLU A 170 -4.54 -10.92 13.02
N LYS A 171 -3.68 -11.85 12.61
CA LYS A 171 -4.11 -13.20 12.31
C LYS A 171 -4.45 -13.90 13.63
N GLU A 172 -5.65 -14.43 13.72
CA GLU A 172 -6.03 -15.26 14.86
C GLU A 172 -5.24 -16.57 14.78
N GLU A 173 -4.34 -16.79 15.73
CA GLU A 173 -3.69 -18.09 15.88
C GLU A 173 -4.79 -19.12 16.18
N PRO A 174 -4.80 -20.30 15.52
CA PRO A 174 -5.76 -21.34 15.83
C PRO A 174 -5.62 -21.68 17.32
N SER A 175 -6.64 -21.28 18.09
CA SER A 175 -6.63 -21.42 19.53
C SER A 175 -6.40 -22.89 19.91
N LYS A 176 -5.43 -23.15 20.79
CA LYS A 176 -5.31 -24.45 21.50
C LYS A 176 -6.44 -24.67 22.52
N SER A 177 -7.46 -23.80 22.55
CA SER A 177 -8.58 -23.88 23.50
C SER A 177 -9.70 -24.82 23.02
N LYS A 178 -10.36 -25.42 24.01
CA LYS A 178 -11.35 -26.50 23.85
C LYS A 178 -12.61 -26.02 23.12
N PRO A 179 -13.36 -26.93 22.47
CA PRO A 179 -14.51 -26.62 21.61
C PRO A 179 -15.62 -25.72 22.22
N MET A 180 -15.71 -25.64 23.55
CA MET A 180 -16.76 -24.92 24.28
C MET A 180 -16.63 -23.39 24.26
N ASP A 181 -15.42 -22.83 24.10
CA ASP A 181 -15.23 -21.37 24.07
C ASP A 181 -15.67 -20.72 22.74
N ARG A 182 -15.90 -21.53 21.70
CA ARG A 182 -16.28 -21.02 20.36
C ARG A 182 -17.72 -20.51 20.28
N LEU A 183 -18.58 -20.85 21.24
CA LEU A 183 -20.02 -20.54 21.22
C LEU A 183 -20.38 -19.19 21.88
N TYR A 184 -19.46 -18.56 22.63
CA TYR A 184 -19.75 -17.36 23.42
C TYR A 184 -19.07 -16.07 22.94
N SER A 185 -18.26 -16.12 21.88
CA SER A 185 -17.64 -14.93 21.31
C SER A 185 -18.59 -14.24 20.33
N ASP A 186 -19.08 -13.08 20.77
CA ASP A 186 -19.95 -12.14 20.07
C ASP A 186 -19.60 -11.96 18.57
N SER A 187 -20.62 -12.06 17.72
CA SER A 187 -20.56 -12.12 16.25
C SER A 187 -20.49 -10.75 15.58
N SER A 188 -20.22 -9.68 16.32
CA SER A 188 -20.22 -8.30 15.82
C SER A 188 -18.92 -7.87 15.10
N HIS A 189 -17.82 -8.62 15.24
CA HIS A 189 -16.49 -8.23 14.72
C HIS A 189 -15.78 -9.31 13.88
N ARG A 190 -16.46 -10.41 13.54
CA ARG A 190 -15.89 -11.51 12.75
C ARG A 190 -16.26 -11.39 11.28
N SER A 191 -15.33 -10.96 10.44
CA SER A 191 -15.44 -11.06 8.98
C SER A 191 -14.89 -12.40 8.48
N GLY A 192 -15.56 -13.51 8.81
CA GLY A 192 -15.09 -14.85 8.43
C GLY A 192 -16.17 -15.68 7.76
N THR A 193 -15.96 -16.04 6.49
CA THR A 193 -16.66 -17.16 5.84
C THR A 193 -16.03 -18.47 6.33
N PRO A 194 -16.78 -19.55 6.62
CA PRO A 194 -16.20 -20.81 7.07
C PRO A 194 -15.15 -21.33 6.08
N GLY A 195 -13.89 -21.49 6.53
CA GLY A 195 -12.76 -21.97 5.71
C GLY A 195 -11.71 -20.92 5.32
N LYS A 196 -11.90 -19.64 5.66
CA LYS A 196 -10.87 -18.58 5.51
C LYS A 196 -10.21 -18.26 6.85
N GLU A 197 -8.91 -17.92 6.79
CA GLU A 197 -8.14 -17.48 7.95
C GLU A 197 -8.87 -16.35 8.70
N ASN A 198 -9.04 -16.48 10.01
CA ASN A 198 -9.67 -15.46 10.83
C ASN A 198 -8.66 -14.33 11.09
N TYR A 199 -9.07 -13.09 10.81
CA TYR A 199 -8.33 -11.88 11.17
C TYR A 199 -9.17 -11.04 12.13
N ILE A 200 -8.53 -10.50 13.15
CA ILE A 200 -9.11 -9.52 14.06
C ILE A 200 -8.73 -8.13 13.56
N ARG A 201 -9.73 -7.27 13.34
CA ARG A 201 -9.53 -5.88 12.91
C ARG A 201 -9.41 -4.97 14.12
N HIS A 202 -8.37 -4.14 14.13
CA HIS A 202 -8.11 -3.13 15.13
C HIS A 202 -8.07 -1.74 14.49
N GLU A 203 -8.50 -0.72 15.22
CA GLU A 203 -8.28 0.68 14.83
C GLU A 203 -6.82 1.05 15.04
N ALA A 204 -6.20 1.71 14.06
CA ALA A 204 -4.79 2.05 14.11
C ALA A 204 -4.49 3.33 14.90
N ILE A 205 -5.48 4.19 15.16
CA ILE A 205 -5.31 5.34 16.05
C ILE A 205 -5.25 4.84 17.49
N THR A 206 -4.22 5.26 18.22
CA THR A 206 -4.00 4.82 19.61
C THR A 206 -5.04 5.42 20.56
N ASP A 207 -5.39 4.70 21.61
CA ASP A 207 -6.28 5.22 22.66
C ASP A 207 -5.67 6.46 23.34
N TRP A 208 -4.35 6.48 23.49
CA TRP A 208 -3.63 7.66 23.99
C TRP A 208 -3.88 8.89 23.11
N ALA A 209 -3.83 8.75 21.78
CA ALA A 209 -4.11 9.85 20.87
C ALA A 209 -5.57 10.27 20.99
N LEU A 210 -6.52 9.33 20.98
CA LEU A 210 -7.94 9.61 21.19
C LEU A 210 -8.19 10.46 22.44
N GLN A 211 -7.67 10.02 23.60
CA GLN A 211 -7.82 10.75 24.86
C GLN A 211 -7.16 12.13 24.83
N SER A 212 -6.01 12.25 24.17
CA SER A 212 -5.30 13.54 24.03
C SER A 212 -6.11 14.54 23.20
N PHE A 213 -6.70 14.10 22.09
CA PHE A 213 -7.56 14.95 21.24
C PHE A 213 -8.83 15.36 21.99
N LYS A 214 -9.55 14.41 22.61
CA LYS A 214 -10.75 14.71 23.41
C LYS A 214 -10.48 15.73 24.50
N LYS A 215 -9.38 15.54 25.25
CA LYS A 215 -8.97 16.45 26.32
C LYS A 215 -8.60 17.84 25.79
N GLN A 216 -7.85 17.91 24.69
CA GLN A 216 -7.40 19.17 24.11
C GLN A 216 -8.56 20.02 23.61
N TYR A 217 -9.52 19.40 22.92
CA TYR A 217 -10.67 20.09 22.33
C TYR A 217 -11.88 20.15 23.27
N ARG A 218 -11.83 19.47 24.42
CA ARG A 218 -12.93 19.32 25.38
C ARG A 218 -14.20 18.80 24.72
N ASP A 219 -14.03 17.79 23.86
CA ASP A 219 -15.08 17.23 23.03
C ASP A 219 -14.98 15.70 23.01
N ASP A 220 -15.91 15.05 23.71
CA ASP A 220 -15.99 13.59 23.80
C ASP A 220 -16.59 12.92 22.56
N SER A 221 -17.13 13.69 21.61
CA SER A 221 -17.64 13.16 20.34
C SER A 221 -16.54 12.85 19.32
N ILE A 222 -15.30 13.31 19.56
CA ILE A 222 -14.16 12.99 18.71
C ILE A 222 -13.88 11.47 18.74
N GLY A 223 -14.02 10.82 17.59
CA GLY A 223 -13.66 9.42 17.36
C GLY A 223 -12.27 9.27 16.74
N LYS A 224 -11.80 8.03 16.66
CA LYS A 224 -10.52 7.69 16.00
C LYS A 224 -10.57 7.93 14.50
N GLU A 225 -11.70 7.66 13.86
CA GLU A 225 -11.90 7.94 12.45
C GLU A 225 -11.83 9.45 12.15
N GLU A 226 -12.40 10.28 13.01
CA GLU A 226 -12.33 11.75 12.89
C GLU A 226 -10.89 12.25 13.03
N ILE A 227 -10.09 11.64 13.92
CA ILE A 227 -8.66 11.94 14.07
C ILE A 227 -7.90 11.55 12.79
N PHE A 228 -8.21 10.39 12.20
CA PHE A 228 -7.59 9.95 10.95
C PHE A 228 -7.83 10.96 9.81
N TYR A 229 -9.08 11.41 9.62
CA TYR A 229 -9.39 12.43 8.62
C TYR A 229 -8.87 13.82 8.97
N TYR A 230 -8.83 14.17 10.26
CA TYR A 230 -8.16 15.39 10.73
C TYR A 230 -6.69 15.42 10.31
N VAL A 231 -5.96 14.30 10.50
CA VAL A 231 -4.57 14.19 10.04
C VAL A 231 -4.51 14.43 8.53
N TYR A 232 -5.38 13.78 7.75
CA TYR A 232 -5.36 13.94 6.29
C TYR A 232 -5.65 15.37 5.83
N GLY A 233 -6.63 16.05 6.44
CA GLY A 233 -6.94 17.46 6.16
C GLY A 233 -5.77 18.38 6.52
N LEU A 234 -5.16 18.18 7.70
CA LEU A 234 -4.03 18.99 8.15
C LEU A 234 -2.80 18.82 7.24
N LEU A 235 -2.52 17.61 6.77
CA LEU A 235 -1.45 17.33 5.80
C LEU A 235 -1.65 18.04 4.46
N HIS A 236 -2.82 18.61 4.19
CA HIS A 236 -3.12 19.43 3.00
C HIS A 236 -3.13 20.94 3.28
N SER A 237 -2.99 21.38 4.53
CA SER A 237 -2.89 22.81 4.84
C SER A 237 -1.60 23.42 4.26
N PRO A 238 -1.70 24.48 3.42
CA PRO A 238 -0.53 25.18 2.91
C PRO A 238 0.31 25.81 4.03
N GLU A 239 -0.34 26.34 5.07
CA GLU A 239 0.33 26.89 6.24
C GLU A 239 1.13 25.79 6.96
N TYR A 240 0.52 24.63 7.18
CA TYR A 240 1.17 23.49 7.81
C TYR A 240 2.39 23.02 7.01
N ARG A 241 2.23 22.80 5.70
CA ARG A 241 3.32 22.37 4.81
C ARG A 241 4.47 23.38 4.79
N SER A 242 4.15 24.67 4.81
CA SER A 242 5.17 25.74 4.78
C SER A 242 5.90 25.83 6.12
N ARG A 243 5.16 25.85 7.23
CA ARG A 243 5.72 25.99 8.59
C ARG A 243 6.60 24.81 8.97
N TYR A 244 6.22 23.59 8.59
CA TYR A 244 6.92 22.36 8.96
C TYR A 244 7.73 21.73 7.80
N ALA A 245 8.02 22.48 6.73
CA ALA A 245 8.70 21.96 5.54
C ALA A 245 10.02 21.20 5.84
N ASN A 246 10.81 21.73 6.78
CA ASN A 246 12.07 21.10 7.19
C ASN A 246 11.86 19.79 7.95
N ASP A 247 10.86 19.75 8.85
CA ASP A 247 10.55 18.57 9.65
C ASP A 247 9.95 17.47 8.77
N LEU A 248 9.02 17.83 7.88
CA LEU A 248 8.40 16.94 6.90
C LEU A 248 9.42 16.23 6.01
N ARG A 249 10.58 16.85 5.76
CA ARG A 249 11.67 16.26 4.99
C ARG A 249 12.58 15.36 5.83
N LYS A 250 12.77 15.66 7.11
CA LYS A 250 13.84 15.06 7.94
C LYS A 250 13.35 14.00 8.93
N MET A 251 12.08 13.99 9.28
CA MET A 251 11.54 13.09 10.29
C MET A 251 10.06 12.77 10.07
N LEU A 252 9.55 11.77 10.79
CA LEU A 252 8.12 11.49 10.81
C LEU A 252 7.33 12.72 11.25
N THR A 253 6.32 13.05 10.46
CA THR A 253 5.49 14.23 10.60
C THR A 253 4.82 14.33 11.97
N ARG A 254 5.08 15.42 12.71
CA ARG A 254 4.37 15.73 13.95
C ARG A 254 3.07 16.44 13.63
N ILE A 255 1.96 15.91 14.14
CA ILE A 255 0.62 16.48 13.95
C ILE A 255 0.28 17.39 15.14
N PRO A 256 0.27 18.73 14.97
CA PRO A 256 -0.16 19.65 16.01
C PRO A 256 -1.69 19.62 16.19
N PHE A 257 -2.13 20.17 17.32
CA PHE A 257 -3.54 20.52 17.54
C PHE A 257 -3.82 21.87 16.89
N ALA A 258 -4.48 21.87 15.75
CA ALA A 258 -4.97 23.07 15.09
C ALA A 258 -6.16 23.66 15.87
N SER A 259 -6.46 24.94 15.67
CA SER A 259 -7.55 25.63 16.36
C SER A 259 -8.92 25.01 16.06
N ASP A 260 -9.17 24.61 14.81
CA ASP A 260 -10.44 24.05 14.35
C ASP A 260 -10.30 22.57 13.96
N PHE A 261 -10.50 21.68 14.94
CA PHE A 261 -10.47 20.23 14.72
C PHE A 261 -11.49 19.79 13.65
N TRP A 262 -12.74 20.24 13.80
CA TRP A 262 -13.84 19.77 12.97
C TRP A 262 -13.73 20.29 11.53
N GLY A 263 -13.23 21.51 11.33
CA GLY A 263 -12.91 22.02 10.00
C GLY A 263 -11.91 21.12 9.27
N PHE A 264 -10.79 20.80 9.90
CA PHE A 264 -9.78 19.90 9.31
C PHE A 264 -10.29 18.47 9.13
N SER A 265 -11.04 17.93 10.09
CA SER A 265 -11.59 16.57 10.00
C SER A 265 -12.60 16.44 8.85
N LYS A 266 -13.54 17.39 8.74
CA LYS A 266 -14.55 17.41 7.66
C LYS A 266 -13.91 17.63 6.29
N ALA A 267 -13.04 18.62 6.15
CA ALA A 267 -12.32 18.87 4.90
C ALA A 267 -11.44 17.68 4.49
N GLY A 268 -10.79 17.03 5.47
CA GLY A 268 -10.02 15.81 5.23
C GLY A 268 -10.89 14.65 4.77
N ARG A 269 -12.07 14.45 5.37
CA ARG A 269 -13.03 13.42 4.95
C ARG A 269 -13.57 13.67 3.55
N GLU A 270 -13.89 14.92 3.22
CA GLU A 270 -14.34 15.31 1.88
C GLU A 270 -13.23 15.13 0.82
N LEU A 271 -12.01 15.58 1.11
CA LEU A 271 -10.88 15.37 0.22
C LEU A 271 -10.58 13.87 0.02
N ALA A 272 -10.70 13.07 1.07
CA ALA A 272 -10.55 11.63 0.99
C ALA A 272 -11.61 10.99 0.10
N HIS A 273 -12.87 11.45 0.17
CA HIS A 273 -13.93 10.99 -0.72
C HIS A 273 -13.54 11.18 -2.19
N TRP A 274 -13.08 12.38 -2.57
CA TRP A 274 -12.66 12.66 -3.95
C TRP A 274 -11.44 11.84 -4.37
N HIS A 275 -10.42 11.74 -3.52
CA HIS A 275 -9.19 11.01 -3.84
C HIS A 275 -9.37 9.49 -3.87
N LEU A 276 -10.37 8.93 -3.20
CA LEU A 276 -10.71 7.50 -3.29
C LEU A 276 -11.59 7.18 -4.51
N ASN A 277 -12.40 8.15 -4.96
CA ASN A 277 -13.35 8.01 -6.06
C ASN A 277 -12.92 8.76 -7.34
N TYR A 278 -11.62 9.02 -7.50
CA TYR A 278 -11.07 9.85 -8.59
C TYR A 278 -11.40 9.33 -10.01
N GLU A 279 -11.76 8.05 -10.16
CA GLU A 279 -12.11 7.43 -11.45
C GLU A 279 -13.58 7.60 -11.82
N THR A 280 -14.42 8.07 -10.88
CA THR A 280 -15.88 8.16 -11.05
C THR A 280 -16.42 9.58 -10.83
N VAL A 281 -15.53 10.59 -10.83
CA VAL A 281 -15.93 11.99 -10.71
C VAL A 281 -16.46 12.50 -12.04
N ASP A 282 -17.51 13.31 -12.01
CA ASP A 282 -18.03 13.96 -13.21
C ASP A 282 -16.96 14.86 -13.85
N PRO A 283 -16.77 14.79 -15.18
CA PRO A 283 -15.84 15.67 -15.88
C PRO A 283 -16.17 17.13 -15.61
N PHE A 284 -15.13 17.94 -15.40
CA PHE A 284 -15.32 19.38 -15.24
C PHE A 284 -15.90 19.97 -16.55
N PRO A 285 -16.95 20.82 -16.47
CA PRO A 285 -17.55 21.39 -17.66
C PRO A 285 -16.57 22.36 -18.34
N LEU A 286 -16.21 22.05 -19.59
CA LEU A 286 -15.36 22.88 -20.44
C LEU A 286 -16.20 23.53 -21.53
N GLU A 287 -15.91 24.79 -21.84
CA GLU A 287 -16.35 25.42 -23.08
C GLU A 287 -15.28 25.24 -24.14
N GLU A 288 -15.68 24.63 -25.26
CA GLU A 288 -14.84 24.50 -26.43
C GLU A 288 -14.92 25.78 -27.27
N GLN A 289 -13.80 26.49 -27.40
CA GLN A 289 -13.69 27.59 -28.35
C GLN A 289 -13.05 27.08 -29.64
N ILE A 290 -13.87 26.95 -30.68
CA ILE A 290 -13.43 26.58 -32.03
C ILE A 290 -13.09 27.88 -32.78
N ASP A 291 -11.80 28.11 -33.04
CA ASP A 291 -11.31 29.20 -33.89
C ASP A 291 -10.81 28.60 -35.20
N GLU A 292 -11.38 29.01 -36.35
CA GLU A 292 -11.14 28.37 -37.67
C GLU A 292 -9.66 28.39 -38.12
N ASN A 293 -8.80 29.17 -37.44
CA ASN A 293 -7.36 29.28 -37.74
C ASN A 293 -6.42 28.86 -36.59
N LYS A 294 -6.90 28.28 -35.48
CA LYS A 294 -6.05 27.78 -34.38
C LYS A 294 -6.62 26.52 -33.71
N ILE A 295 -5.73 25.71 -33.15
CA ILE A 295 -6.09 24.53 -32.34
C ILE A 295 -7.07 24.96 -31.24
N SER A 296 -8.22 24.27 -31.18
CA SER A 296 -9.28 24.46 -30.18
C SER A 296 -8.71 24.63 -28.76
N MET A 297 -9.09 25.71 -28.09
CA MET A 297 -8.74 25.95 -26.68
C MET A 297 -9.96 25.67 -25.81
N MET A 298 -9.82 24.76 -24.86
CA MET A 298 -10.83 24.50 -23.84
C MET A 298 -10.61 25.41 -22.64
N THR A 299 -11.64 26.15 -22.24
CA THR A 299 -11.60 27.02 -21.04
C THR A 299 -12.61 26.56 -19.98
N PRO A 300 -12.25 26.56 -18.68
CA PRO A 300 -13.19 26.28 -17.60
C PRO A 300 -14.35 27.27 -17.57
N LYS A 301 -15.60 26.79 -17.47
CA LYS A 301 -16.80 27.67 -17.38
C LYS A 301 -16.77 28.64 -16.20
N ASP A 302 -16.24 28.19 -15.06
CA ASP A 302 -16.09 29.00 -13.86
C ASP A 302 -14.62 28.96 -13.42
N SER A 303 -13.86 29.99 -13.81
CA SER A 303 -12.52 30.17 -13.28
C SER A 303 -12.63 30.49 -11.77
N PHE A 304 -12.36 29.51 -10.91
CA PHE A 304 -12.10 29.78 -9.50
C PHE A 304 -10.93 30.76 -9.45
N GLY A 305 -11.22 32.01 -9.08
CA GLY A 305 -10.26 33.09 -8.99
C GLY A 305 -9.22 32.81 -7.91
N TRP A 306 -8.19 32.05 -8.24
CA TRP A 306 -6.94 32.06 -7.50
C TRP A 306 -6.25 33.38 -7.79
N LYS A 307 -6.57 34.41 -6.99
CA LYS A 307 -5.66 35.55 -6.85
C LYS A 307 -4.37 35.01 -6.24
N ARG A 308 -3.30 35.08 -7.03
CA ARG A 308 -1.92 34.83 -6.57
C ARG A 308 -1.56 35.76 -5.43
#